data_AF-A0A2V5RKR9-F1
#
_entry.id   AF-A0A2V5RKR9-F1
#
_cell.length_a   1.000
_cell.length_b   1.000
_cell.length_c   1.000
_cell.angle_alpha   90.00
_cell.angle_beta   90.00
_cell.angle_gamma   90.00
#
_symmetry.space_group_name_H-M   'P 1'
#
loop_
_entity.id
_entity.type
_entity.pdbx_description
1 polymer ?
#
loop_
_entity_poly.entity_id
_entity_poly.type
_entity_poly.pdbx_seq_one_letter_code
_entity_poly.pdbx_strand_id
1 'polypeptide(L)'
;MAAGLSQATRWATSTPHLASTPSALFLPAIETRPVGTGALFSNVEGVENTAIGVSALFGNTTGDNNTAIGRSALAGNTTGSNNTAIGWQALQFNSTGMSNIALGSFAEPLLPRPITLLVSASESRVRT
;
A
#
# COMPACT_ATOMS: atom_id res chain seq x y z
N MET A 1 -35.48 16.31 -44.85
CA MET A 1 -34.37 15.48 -45.33
C MET A 1 -34.02 14.51 -44.24
N ALA A 2 -34.28 13.23 -44.49
CA ALA A 2 -34.03 12.13 -43.59
C ALA A 2 -32.60 11.57 -43.79
N ALA A 3 -32.21 10.71 -42.86
CA ALA A 3 -31.08 9.78 -42.85
C ALA A 3 -29.75 10.28 -42.24
N GLY A 4 -29.40 9.65 -41.13
CA GLY A 4 -28.10 9.73 -40.47
C GLY A 4 -28.01 8.87 -39.21
N LEU A 5 -28.68 7.71 -39.18
CA LEU A 5 -28.50 6.69 -38.14
C LEU A 5 -27.23 5.89 -38.47
N SER A 6 -26.19 5.96 -37.63
CA SER A 6 -25.18 4.90 -37.52
C SER A 6 -25.15 4.35 -36.10
N GLN A 7 -26.14 3.51 -35.79
CA GLN A 7 -25.94 2.49 -34.77
C GLN A 7 -25.04 1.39 -35.37
N ALA A 8 -23.79 1.35 -34.92
CA ALA A 8 -22.97 0.15 -34.92
C ALA A 8 -22.47 -0.04 -33.48
N THR A 9 -23.24 -0.67 -32.58
CA THR A 9 -23.41 -2.12 -32.43
C THR A 9 -22.11 -2.75 -31.87
N ARG A 10 -21.95 -2.84 -30.54
CA ARG A 10 -22.08 -4.06 -29.68
C ARG A 10 -20.69 -4.63 -29.24
N TRP A 11 -20.32 -5.03 -28.01
CA TRP A 11 -20.98 -5.34 -26.72
C TRP A 11 -20.01 -5.29 -25.51
N ALA A 12 -20.60 -4.97 -24.35
CA ALA A 12 -20.28 -5.38 -22.96
C ALA A 12 -18.95 -4.89 -22.33
N THR A 13 -18.88 -4.41 -21.08
CA THR A 13 -19.64 -4.80 -19.88
C THR A 13 -19.96 -3.61 -18.97
N SER A 14 -21.19 -3.61 -18.48
CA SER A 14 -21.69 -2.83 -17.34
C SER A 14 -20.88 -3.05 -16.06
N THR A 15 -20.52 -1.98 -15.37
CA THR A 15 -20.73 -1.89 -13.91
C THR A 15 -21.13 -0.45 -13.57
N PRO A 16 -22.38 -0.22 -13.13
CA PRO A 16 -22.78 1.07 -12.61
C PRO A 16 -22.28 1.19 -11.17
N HIS A 17 -21.59 2.27 -10.82
CA HIS A 17 -21.54 2.70 -9.42
C HIS A 17 -21.51 4.23 -9.37
N LEU A 18 -22.66 4.80 -9.73
CA LEU A 18 -23.10 6.03 -9.08
C LEU A 18 -23.49 5.66 -7.65
N ALA A 19 -22.59 5.87 -6.70
CA ALA A 19 -22.91 5.87 -5.27
C ALA A 19 -22.02 6.91 -4.56
N SER A 20 -22.59 8.12 -4.45
CA SER A 20 -22.37 9.16 -3.44
C SER A 20 -21.30 8.92 -2.35
N THR A 21 -20.18 9.65 -2.43
CA THR A 21 -19.55 10.34 -1.29
C THR A 21 -18.89 11.64 -1.78
N PRO A 22 -19.07 12.77 -1.09
CA PRO A 22 -18.75 14.10 -1.61
C PRO A 22 -17.29 14.51 -1.39
N SER A 23 -16.82 15.41 -2.26
CA SER A 23 -15.73 16.37 -2.01
C SER A 23 -14.29 15.84 -1.93
N ALA A 24 -13.68 15.60 -3.09
CA ALA A 24 -12.29 15.98 -3.32
C ALA A 24 -12.15 16.39 -4.78
N LEU A 25 -11.64 17.60 -5.01
CA LEU A 25 -11.48 18.23 -6.31
C LEU A 25 -10.72 17.31 -7.27
N PHE A 26 -11.41 16.81 -8.29
CA PHE A 26 -10.81 16.04 -9.38
C PHE A 26 -9.93 16.97 -10.21
N LEU A 27 -8.66 17.09 -9.84
CA LEU A 27 -7.60 17.60 -10.69
C LEU A 27 -7.10 16.44 -11.59
N PRO A 28 -6.87 16.69 -12.89
CA PRO A 28 -6.67 15.64 -13.88
C PRO A 28 -5.29 14.98 -13.72
N ALA A 29 -5.24 13.66 -13.96
CA ALA A 29 -4.04 12.81 -14.06
C ALA A 29 -3.20 12.67 -12.77
N ILE A 30 -3.69 11.87 -11.83
CA ILE A 30 -2.88 11.34 -10.73
C ILE A 30 -2.76 9.83 -11.01
N GLU A 31 -1.59 9.36 -11.49
CA GLU A 31 -1.35 7.96 -11.92
C GLU A 31 -1.35 6.96 -10.75
N THR A 32 -2.50 6.75 -10.13
CA THR A 32 -2.64 5.76 -9.05
C THR A 32 -3.36 4.52 -9.56
N ARG A 33 -2.85 3.34 -9.19
CA ARG A 33 -3.44 2.05 -9.58
C ARG A 33 -3.84 1.23 -8.34
N PRO A 34 -5.01 1.50 -7.73
CA PRO A 34 -5.55 0.70 -6.65
C PRO A 34 -6.30 -0.54 -7.16
N VAL A 35 -6.03 -1.69 -6.57
CA VAL A 35 -6.78 -2.94 -6.77
C VAL A 35 -6.98 -3.63 -5.42
N GLY A 36 -8.23 -3.69 -4.95
CA GLY A 36 -8.58 -4.32 -3.67
C GLY A 36 -9.31 -3.37 -2.73
N THR A 37 -10.10 -3.93 -1.82
CA THR A 37 -10.91 -3.15 -0.87
C THR A 37 -10.01 -2.32 0.06
N GLY A 38 -10.26 -1.02 0.10
CA GLY A 38 -9.52 -0.07 0.95
C GLY A 38 -8.10 0.23 0.47
N ALA A 39 -7.73 -0.14 -0.75
CA ALA A 39 -6.45 0.30 -1.33
C ALA A 39 -6.47 1.83 -1.54
N LEU A 40 -5.41 2.52 -1.11
CA LEU A 40 -5.26 3.99 -1.20
C LEU A 40 -6.37 4.82 -0.53
N PHE A 41 -7.07 4.27 0.46
CA PHE A 41 -8.24 4.93 1.07
C PHE A 41 -7.97 6.34 1.61
N SER A 42 -6.81 6.55 2.25
CA SER A 42 -6.47 7.85 2.88
C SER A 42 -5.60 8.76 2.02
N ASN A 43 -5.34 8.41 0.75
CA ASN A 43 -4.41 9.14 -0.10
C ASN A 43 -4.95 10.52 -0.47
N VAL A 44 -4.28 11.59 0.01
CA VAL A 44 -4.69 12.98 -0.18
C VAL A 44 -3.92 13.63 -1.33
N GLU A 45 -2.58 13.58 -1.27
CA GLU A 45 -1.70 14.28 -2.22
C GLU A 45 -0.69 13.34 -2.90
N GLY A 46 -0.59 12.09 -2.46
CA GLY A 46 0.40 11.14 -2.97
C GLY A 46 0.15 10.74 -4.42
N VAL A 47 1.21 10.76 -5.24
CA VAL A 47 1.18 10.48 -6.69
C VAL A 47 1.98 9.20 -7.00
N GLU A 48 1.66 8.56 -8.15
CA GLU A 48 2.42 7.41 -8.68
C GLU A 48 2.50 6.19 -7.74
N ASN A 49 1.44 5.98 -6.95
CA ASN A 49 1.34 4.84 -6.04
C ASN A 49 0.64 3.63 -6.70
N THR A 50 1.24 2.45 -6.56
CA THR A 50 0.64 1.17 -6.95
C THR A 50 0.23 0.39 -5.69
N ALA A 51 -1.06 0.09 -5.56
CA ALA A 51 -1.60 -0.60 -4.39
C ALA A 51 -2.46 -1.80 -4.81
N ILE A 52 -1.98 -3.02 -4.58
CA ILE A 52 -2.67 -4.25 -4.96
C ILE A 52 -2.83 -5.14 -3.72
N GLY A 53 -4.07 -5.30 -3.24
CA GLY A 53 -4.41 -6.09 -2.07
C GLY A 53 -5.32 -5.34 -1.10
N VAL A 54 -5.98 -6.09 -0.22
CA VAL A 54 -6.86 -5.49 0.80
C VAL A 54 -6.03 -4.61 1.74
N SER A 55 -6.43 -3.35 1.89
CA SER A 55 -5.76 -2.34 2.73
C SER A 55 -4.28 -2.08 2.37
N ALA A 56 -3.86 -2.33 1.13
CA ALA A 56 -2.55 -1.89 0.66
C ALA A 56 -2.50 -0.35 0.59
N LEU A 57 -1.45 0.28 1.14
CA LEU A 57 -1.32 1.75 1.23
C LEU A 57 -2.54 2.46 1.86
N PHE A 58 -3.24 1.81 2.78
CA PHE A 58 -4.48 2.33 3.37
C PHE A 58 -4.30 3.71 4.04
N GLY A 59 -3.21 3.90 4.79
CA GLY A 59 -2.93 5.11 5.55
C GLY A 59 -2.13 6.19 4.81
N ASN A 60 -1.76 5.98 3.53
CA ASN A 60 -0.90 6.91 2.80
C ASN A 60 -1.60 8.26 2.69
N THR A 61 -0.97 9.37 3.11
CA THR A 61 -1.56 10.72 3.00
C THR A 61 -0.89 11.53 1.91
N THR A 62 0.45 11.61 1.92
CA THR A 62 1.24 12.45 1.00
C THR A 62 2.46 11.73 0.42
N GLY A 63 2.63 10.44 0.70
CA GLY A 63 3.75 9.67 0.18
C GLY A 63 3.62 9.34 -1.31
N ASP A 64 4.72 9.45 -2.05
CA ASP A 64 4.78 9.25 -3.51
C ASP A 64 5.57 8.00 -3.89
N ASN A 65 5.33 7.48 -5.10
CA ASN A 65 6.15 6.43 -5.72
C ASN A 65 6.26 5.14 -4.88
N ASN A 66 5.20 4.77 -4.18
CA ASN A 66 5.17 3.53 -3.39
C ASN A 66 4.53 2.38 -4.19
N THR A 67 5.16 1.21 -4.14
CA THR A 67 4.60 -0.04 -4.66
C THR A 67 4.25 -0.96 -3.50
N ALA A 68 2.97 -1.22 -3.28
CA ALA A 68 2.45 -2.11 -2.25
C ALA A 68 1.65 -3.25 -2.87
N ILE A 69 2.14 -4.47 -2.76
CA ILE A 69 1.49 -5.67 -3.30
C ILE A 69 1.35 -6.70 -2.18
N GLY A 70 0.12 -6.95 -1.73
CA GLY A 70 -0.21 -7.85 -0.64
C GLY A 70 -1.21 -7.24 0.33
N ARG A 71 -1.92 -8.09 1.07
CA ARG A 71 -2.84 -7.61 2.10
C ARG A 71 -2.06 -6.83 3.17
N SER A 72 -2.49 -5.60 3.43
CA SER A 72 -1.90 -4.68 4.40
C SER A 72 -0.42 -4.33 4.16
N ALA A 73 0.09 -4.49 2.93
CA ALA A 73 1.40 -3.98 2.55
C ALA A 73 1.41 -2.44 2.62
N LEU A 74 2.41 -1.86 3.30
CA LEU A 74 2.51 -0.40 3.55
C LEU A 74 1.25 0.24 4.15
N ALA A 75 0.44 -0.52 4.90
CA ALA A 75 -0.84 -0.02 5.39
C ALA A 75 -0.71 1.20 6.32
N GLY A 76 0.39 1.31 7.07
CA GLY A 76 0.68 2.42 7.98
C GLY A 76 1.55 3.54 7.40
N ASN A 77 1.89 3.50 6.10
CA ASN A 77 2.64 4.59 5.46
C ASN A 77 1.81 5.86 5.48
N THR A 78 2.36 6.99 5.90
CA THR A 78 1.67 8.29 5.91
C THR A 78 2.34 9.24 4.92
N THR A 79 3.63 9.50 5.10
CA THR A 79 4.41 10.41 4.25
C THR A 79 5.66 9.78 3.62
N GLY A 80 5.90 8.48 3.84
CA GLY A 80 7.04 7.78 3.27
C GLY A 80 6.93 7.64 1.74
N SER A 81 8.03 7.82 1.02
CA SER A 81 8.06 7.77 -0.44
C SER A 81 9.11 6.78 -0.96
N ASN A 82 8.93 6.33 -2.21
CA ASN A 82 9.84 5.41 -2.89
C ASN A 82 9.99 4.04 -2.21
N ASN A 83 8.95 3.53 -1.54
CA ASN A 83 9.01 2.22 -0.90
C ASN A 83 8.45 1.11 -1.81
N THR A 84 9.09 -0.06 -1.81
CA THR A 84 8.57 -1.28 -2.45
C THR A 84 8.30 -2.33 -1.38
N ALA A 85 7.03 -2.68 -1.19
CA ALA A 85 6.56 -3.71 -0.25
C ALA A 85 5.76 -4.78 -0.98
N ILE A 86 6.30 -5.99 -1.04
CA ILE A 86 5.65 -7.14 -1.68
C ILE A 86 5.54 -8.28 -0.68
N GLY A 87 4.31 -8.58 -0.23
CA GLY A 87 4.01 -9.62 0.76
C GLY A 87 2.88 -9.23 1.71
N TRP A 88 2.33 -10.20 2.43
CA TRP A 88 1.36 -9.94 3.49
C TRP A 88 2.05 -9.16 4.63
N GLN A 89 1.50 -7.99 4.97
CA GLN A 89 2.04 -7.10 6.01
C GLN A 89 3.51 -6.67 5.81
N ALA A 90 4.02 -6.66 4.57
CA ALA A 90 5.33 -6.09 4.28
C ALA A 90 5.33 -4.57 4.55
N LEU A 91 6.34 -4.07 5.30
CA LEU A 91 6.46 -2.69 5.76
C LEU A 91 5.18 -2.14 6.41
N GLN A 92 4.42 -2.96 7.13
CA GLN A 92 3.11 -2.56 7.63
C GLN A 92 3.17 -1.29 8.49
N PHE A 93 4.19 -1.17 9.33
CA PHE A 93 4.37 -0.04 10.24
C PHE A 93 5.33 1.04 9.73
N ASN A 94 5.77 0.96 8.47
CA ASN A 94 6.58 2.02 7.90
C ASN A 94 5.72 3.27 7.70
N SER A 95 5.88 4.30 8.53
CA SER A 95 5.08 5.52 8.48
C SER A 95 5.72 6.63 7.63
N THR A 96 7.03 6.83 7.77
CA THR A 96 7.77 7.93 7.13
C THR A 96 9.06 7.47 6.44
N GLY A 97 9.40 6.18 6.53
CA GLY A 97 10.62 5.66 5.93
C GLY A 97 10.57 5.77 4.42
N MET A 98 11.72 6.06 3.82
CA MET A 98 11.88 6.25 2.39
C MET A 98 12.81 5.19 1.81
N SER A 99 12.62 4.85 0.53
CA SER A 99 13.53 3.99 -0.23
C SER A 99 13.74 2.60 0.40
N ASN A 100 12.73 2.07 1.08
CA ASN A 100 12.78 0.73 1.64
C ASN A 100 12.32 -0.32 0.62
N ILE A 101 12.98 -1.47 0.61
CA ILE A 101 12.55 -2.64 -0.14
C ILE A 101 12.29 -3.77 0.84
N ALA A 102 11.07 -4.29 0.83
CA ALA A 102 10.66 -5.43 1.64
C ALA A 102 9.96 -6.46 0.77
N LEU A 103 10.52 -7.67 0.76
CA LEU A 103 10.02 -8.81 0.00
C LEU A 103 9.77 -9.96 0.97
N GLY A 104 8.53 -10.44 1.00
CA GLY A 104 8.10 -11.54 1.87
C GLY A 104 7.04 -11.12 2.89
N SER A 105 6.41 -12.11 3.50
CA SER A 105 5.43 -11.90 4.56
C SER A 105 6.11 -11.33 5.80
N PHE A 106 5.55 -10.27 6.40
CA PHE A 106 6.11 -9.56 7.56
C PHE A 106 7.54 -9.03 7.37
N ALA A 107 7.95 -8.78 6.13
CA ALA A 107 9.23 -8.15 5.88
C ALA A 107 9.17 -6.68 6.36
N GLU A 108 9.89 -6.39 7.43
CA GLU A 108 9.93 -5.08 8.09
C GLU A 108 11.35 -4.48 7.97
N PRO A 109 11.52 -3.15 8.00
CA PRO A 109 12.84 -2.55 8.12
C PRO A 109 13.45 -3.01 9.43
N LEU A 110 14.75 -3.33 9.43
CA LEU A 110 15.51 -3.62 10.65
C LEU A 110 15.61 -2.35 11.52
N LEU A 111 14.53 -1.98 12.22
CA LEU A 111 14.70 -1.23 13.45
C LEU A 111 15.44 -2.14 14.42
N PRO A 112 16.41 -1.62 15.20
CA PRO A 112 17.13 -2.44 16.16
C PRO A 112 16.10 -2.95 17.17
N ARG A 113 15.67 -4.21 16.99
CA ARG A 113 15.08 -4.94 18.11
C ARG A 113 16.15 -4.89 19.19
N PRO A 114 15.86 -4.46 20.42
CA PRO A 114 16.80 -4.70 21.49
C PRO A 114 17.11 -6.19 21.43
N ILE A 115 18.37 -6.52 21.14
CA ILE A 115 18.86 -7.87 21.25
C ILE A 115 18.65 -8.18 22.73
N THR A 116 17.57 -8.89 23.07
CA THR A 116 17.44 -9.51 24.39
C THR A 116 18.52 -10.58 24.41
N LEU A 117 19.72 -10.18 24.81
CA LEU A 117 20.84 -11.06 25.05
C LEU A 117 20.46 -11.90 26.26
N LEU A 118 19.81 -13.04 26.03
CA LEU A 118 19.53 -14.01 27.06
C LEU A 118 20.84 -14.75 27.33
N VAL A 119 21.78 -14.11 28.03
CA VAL A 119 22.91 -14.81 28.65
C VAL A 119 22.30 -15.62 29.78
N SER A 120 21.91 -16.87 29.50
CA SER A 120 21.78 -17.83 30.57
C SER A 120 23.19 -18.04 31.13
N ALA A 121 23.51 -17.35 32.22
CA ALA A 121 24.72 -17.60 32.98
C ALA A 121 24.70 -19.08 33.41
N SER A 122 25.49 -19.93 32.76
CA SER A 122 25.84 -21.24 33.31
C SER A 122 27.00 -21.05 34.30
N GLU A 123 26.78 -20.28 35.35
CA GLU A 123 27.67 -20.33 36.52
C GLU A 123 27.26 -21.53 37.38
N SER A 124 27.94 -22.65 37.18
CA SER A 124 28.09 -23.77 38.12
C SER A 124 28.97 -24.79 37.42
N ARG A 125 30.20 -25.11 37.83
CA ARG A 125 30.78 -25.13 39.16
C ARG A 125 32.28 -25.36 38.95
N VAL A 126 33.14 -24.55 39.55
CA VAL A 126 34.45 -25.05 39.96
C VAL A 126 34.19 -26.05 41.09
N ARG A 127 34.47 -27.33 40.85
CA ARG A 127 34.66 -28.31 41.91
C ARG A 127 35.96 -29.06 41.67
N THR A 128 36.89 -28.74 42.57
CA THR A 128 38.03 -29.53 43.09
C THR A 128 38.85 -30.30 42.07
#